data_AF-A0AAV5BB47-F1
#
_entry.id   AF-A0AAV5BB47-F1
#
_cell.length_a   1.000
_cell.length_b   1.000
_cell.length_c   1.000
_cell.angle_alpha   90.00
_cell.angle_beta   90.00
_cell.angle_gamma   90.00
#
_symmetry.space_group_name_H-M   'P 1'
#
loop_
_entity.id
_entity.type
_entity.pdbx_description
1 polymer ?
#
loop_
_entity_poly.entity_id
_entity_poly.type
_entity_poly.pdbx_seq_one_letter_code
_entity_poly.pdbx_strand_id
1 'polypeptide(L)'
;MIVGIILGDVSGCILIGIPMQVMWIALVTPGGTVASDLRAVSYIGIPLAYVGVKAAGIDPASDEAFQLASSISAMTGTIGITLFYGTAMMNLIWQHIGWARLDKGDFEIVGKVDTLMPLISHFCLSFLPVTLLCYFGSGAVESVFKSLDVSVWYVKALLCVGSVLPAVGIAILLKSVVNKTSDLIFFLLGFVLAAAMGLTLLAATVVGGVFALLNYQMTMIKIDANKGGGAAVVIDEEEDI
;
A
#
# COMPACT_ATOMS: atom_id res chain seq x y z
N MET A 1 -8.32 -16.02 -1.91
CA MET A 1 -7.94 -17.40 -2.35
C MET A 1 -7.45 -18.27 -1.21
N ILE A 2 -6.31 -17.98 -0.56
CA ILE A 2 -5.75 -18.83 0.52
C ILE A 2 -6.77 -19.09 1.64
N VAL A 3 -7.47 -18.05 2.09
CA VAL A 3 -8.56 -18.18 3.08
C VAL A 3 -9.64 -19.18 2.62
N GLY A 4 -10.02 -19.16 1.35
CA GLY A 4 -11.01 -20.09 0.81
C GLY A 4 -10.53 -21.54 0.74
N ILE A 5 -9.22 -21.76 0.55
CA ILE A 5 -8.63 -23.10 0.66
C ILE A 5 -8.75 -23.61 2.10
N ILE A 6 -8.44 -22.75 3.08
CA ILE A 6 -8.52 -23.08 4.51
C ILE A 6 -9.97 -23.35 4.94
N LEU A 7 -10.93 -22.55 4.46
CA LEU A 7 -12.35 -22.66 4.81
C LEU A 7 -13.12 -23.68 3.96
N GLY A 8 -12.50 -24.27 2.94
CA GLY A 8 -13.11 -25.27 2.06
C GLY A 8 -14.07 -24.72 1.00
N ASP A 9 -14.10 -23.40 0.78
CA ASP A 9 -14.91 -22.74 -0.25
C ASP A 9 -14.14 -21.56 -0.87
N VAL A 10 -13.48 -21.86 -1.98
CA VAL A 10 -12.67 -20.89 -2.71
C VAL A 10 -13.54 -19.87 -3.43
N SER A 11 -14.60 -20.33 -4.10
CA SER A 11 -15.46 -19.47 -4.92
C SER A 11 -16.19 -18.44 -4.06
N GLY A 12 -16.81 -18.87 -2.95
CA GLY A 12 -17.47 -17.96 -2.03
C GLY A 12 -16.51 -16.94 -1.42
N CYS A 13 -15.32 -17.36 -0.99
CA CYS A 13 -14.31 -16.43 -0.48
C CYS A 13 -13.75 -15.47 -1.54
N ILE A 14 -13.72 -15.86 -2.82
CA ILE A 14 -13.36 -14.95 -3.92
C ILE A 14 -14.47 -13.91 -4.12
N LEU A 15 -15.74 -14.33 -4.15
CA LEU A 15 -16.88 -13.42 -4.28
C LEU A 15 -16.91 -12.38 -3.16
N ILE A 16 -16.64 -12.79 -1.92
CA ILE A 16 -16.47 -11.89 -0.76
C ILE A 16 -15.22 -11.02 -0.87
N GLY A 17 -14.15 -11.51 -1.48
CA GLY A 17 -12.91 -10.75 -1.66
C GLY A 17 -12.99 -9.64 -2.72
N ILE A 18 -13.85 -9.77 -3.74
CA ILE A 18 -14.03 -8.77 -4.81
C ILE A 18 -14.38 -7.37 -4.27
N PRO A 19 -15.45 -7.17 -3.47
CA PRO A 19 -15.78 -5.85 -2.93
C PRO A 19 -14.62 -5.23 -2.15
N MET A 20 -13.92 -6.05 -1.37
CA MET A 20 -12.79 -5.61 -0.56
C MET A 20 -11.63 -5.13 -1.44
N GLN A 21 -11.35 -5.81 -2.55
CA GLN A 21 -10.35 -5.37 -3.52
C GLN A 21 -10.76 -4.10 -4.24
N VAL A 22 -12.04 -3.97 -4.63
CA VAL A 22 -12.54 -2.76 -5.30
C VAL A 22 -12.36 -1.52 -4.42
N MET A 23 -12.59 -1.64 -3.11
CA MET A 23 -12.37 -0.52 -2.16
C MET A 23 -10.93 -0.03 -2.10
N TRP A 24 -9.96 -0.91 -2.34
CA TRP A 24 -8.54 -0.63 -2.11
C TRP A 24 -7.68 -0.80 -3.36
N ILE A 25 -8.27 -0.89 -4.54
CA ILE A 25 -7.57 -1.20 -5.80
C ILE A 25 -6.52 -0.15 -6.17
N ALA A 26 -6.74 1.09 -5.76
CA ALA A 26 -5.84 2.22 -6.00
C ALA A 26 -4.95 2.54 -4.78
N LEU A 27 -5.00 1.71 -3.74
CA LEU A 27 -4.20 1.93 -2.55
C LEU A 27 -2.73 1.61 -2.87
N VAL A 28 -1.95 2.67 -2.93
CA VAL A 28 -0.50 2.61 -2.95
C VAL A 28 0.04 3.19 -1.65
N THR A 29 1.28 2.85 -1.29
CA THR A 29 1.95 3.31 -0.07
C THR A 29 3.17 4.19 -0.42
N PRO A 30 2.99 5.39 -1.03
CA PRO A 30 4.11 6.30 -1.23
C PRO A 30 4.68 6.74 0.11
N GLY A 31 6.00 6.76 0.23
CA GLY A 31 6.69 7.27 1.43
C GLY A 31 6.45 6.45 2.71
N GLY A 32 6.01 5.20 2.59
CA GLY A 32 5.79 4.31 3.73
C GLY A 32 4.48 4.56 4.50
N THR A 33 3.59 5.41 3.97
CA THR A 33 2.29 5.71 4.60
C THR A 33 1.21 4.73 4.17
N VAL A 34 0.70 3.98 5.13
CA VAL A 34 -0.39 3.03 4.89
C VAL A 34 -1.70 3.68 5.31
N ALA A 35 -2.56 4.01 4.34
CA ALA A 35 -3.91 4.54 4.60
C ALA A 35 -4.94 3.45 4.95
N SER A 36 -4.61 2.18 4.67
CA SER A 36 -5.35 0.99 5.08
C SER A 36 -4.46 -0.24 4.96
N ASP A 37 -4.45 -1.14 5.93
CA ASP A 37 -3.60 -2.33 5.84
C ASP A 37 -4.33 -3.50 5.17
N LEU A 38 -4.01 -3.75 3.90
CA LEU A 38 -4.58 -4.84 3.12
C LEU A 38 -4.31 -6.23 3.68
N ARG A 39 -3.27 -6.37 4.52
CA ARG A 39 -2.97 -7.65 5.17
C ARG A 39 -4.05 -7.98 6.19
N ALA A 40 -4.45 -7.01 7.02
CA ALA A 40 -5.54 -7.19 7.98
C ALA A 40 -6.89 -7.40 7.27
N VAL A 41 -7.16 -6.66 6.19
CA VAL A 41 -8.34 -6.88 5.33
C VAL A 41 -8.37 -8.32 4.81
N SER A 42 -7.22 -8.85 4.38
CA SER A 42 -7.14 -10.19 3.78
C SER A 42 -7.20 -11.32 4.82
N TYR A 43 -6.48 -11.19 5.94
CA TYR A 43 -6.35 -12.26 6.94
C TYR A 43 -7.42 -12.26 8.02
N ILE A 44 -8.03 -11.10 8.30
CA ILE A 44 -9.12 -10.96 9.27
C ILE A 44 -10.44 -10.74 8.53
N GLY A 45 -10.47 -9.78 7.60
CA GLY A 45 -11.71 -9.34 6.98
C GLY A 45 -12.38 -10.40 6.11
N ILE A 46 -11.66 -11.01 5.16
CA ILE A 46 -12.21 -12.06 4.27
C ILE A 46 -12.80 -13.25 5.06
N PRO A 47 -12.09 -13.90 6.01
CA PRO A 47 -12.65 -15.04 6.71
C PRO A 47 -13.88 -14.66 7.56
N LEU A 48 -13.85 -13.52 8.25
CA LEU A 48 -14.99 -13.09 9.06
C LEU A 48 -16.20 -12.69 8.22
N ALA A 49 -15.99 -12.00 7.10
CA ALA A 49 -17.07 -11.65 6.18
C ALA A 49 -17.69 -12.90 5.57
N TYR A 50 -16.87 -13.87 5.12
CA TYR A 50 -17.37 -15.12 4.56
C TYR A 50 -18.16 -15.94 5.60
N VAL A 51 -17.64 -16.09 6.81
CA VAL A 51 -18.35 -16.79 7.90
C VAL A 51 -19.65 -16.08 8.26
N GLY A 52 -19.65 -14.74 8.31
CA GLY A 52 -20.84 -13.93 8.57
C GLY A 52 -21.93 -14.11 7.50
N VAL A 53 -21.56 -14.01 6.22
CA VAL A 53 -22.49 -14.23 5.09
C VAL A 53 -23.06 -15.64 5.13
N LYS A 54 -22.21 -16.65 5.36
CA LYS A 54 -22.63 -18.04 5.43
C LYS A 54 -23.56 -18.33 6.62
N ALA A 55 -23.26 -17.75 7.79
CA ALA A 55 -24.07 -17.90 8.99
C ALA A 55 -25.45 -17.23 8.85
N ALA A 56 -25.51 -16.12 8.11
CA ALA A 56 -26.75 -15.42 7.81
C ALA A 56 -27.57 -16.08 6.69
N GLY A 57 -27.03 -17.10 6.01
CA GLY A 57 -27.69 -17.74 4.86
C GLY A 57 -27.79 -16.84 3.62
N ILE A 58 -26.94 -15.82 3.54
CA ILE A 58 -26.91 -14.86 2.44
C ILE A 58 -26.09 -15.45 1.28
N ASP A 59 -26.54 -15.23 0.05
CA ASP A 59 -25.75 -15.59 -1.14
C ASP A 59 -24.49 -14.71 -1.21
N PRO A 60 -23.27 -15.30 -1.27
CA PRO A 60 -22.02 -14.55 -1.43
C PRO A 60 -21.97 -13.63 -2.65
N ALA A 61 -22.80 -13.87 -3.68
CA ALA A 61 -22.90 -13.02 -4.87
C ALA A 61 -23.91 -11.86 -4.74
N SER A 62 -24.65 -11.79 -3.63
CA SER A 62 -25.67 -10.76 -3.43
C SER A 62 -25.09 -9.38 -3.08
N ASP A 63 -25.88 -8.33 -3.35
CA ASP A 63 -25.55 -6.96 -2.94
C ASP A 63 -25.42 -6.82 -1.41
N GLU A 64 -26.16 -7.63 -0.65
CA GLU A 64 -26.07 -7.64 0.81
C GLU A 64 -24.72 -8.18 1.30
N ALA A 65 -24.25 -9.29 0.72
CA ALA A 65 -22.92 -9.82 0.98
C ALA A 65 -21.82 -8.82 0.57
N PHE A 66 -22.02 -8.10 -0.53
CA PHE A 66 -21.09 -7.05 -0.99
C PHE A 66 -20.96 -5.92 0.05
N GLN A 67 -22.07 -5.44 0.58
CA GLN A 67 -22.08 -4.38 1.60
C GLN A 67 -21.46 -4.84 2.92
N LEU A 68 -21.78 -6.06 3.37
CA LEU A 68 -21.21 -6.63 4.59
C LEU A 68 -19.69 -6.79 4.47
N ALA A 69 -19.21 -7.34 3.36
CA ALA A 69 -17.78 -7.50 3.09
C ALA A 69 -17.06 -6.13 3.04
N SER A 70 -17.68 -5.12 2.44
CA SER A 70 -17.15 -3.76 2.37
C SER A 70 -17.04 -3.10 3.75
N SER A 71 -18.05 -3.27 4.60
CA SER A 71 -18.04 -2.74 5.97
C SER A 71 -16.95 -3.40 6.83
N ILE A 72 -16.85 -4.73 6.78
CA ILE A 72 -15.80 -5.48 7.49
C ILE A 72 -14.42 -5.11 6.95
N SER A 73 -14.28 -4.89 5.64
CA SER A 73 -13.05 -4.40 5.00
C SER A 73 -12.60 -3.07 5.57
N ALA A 74 -13.51 -2.10 5.71
CA ALA A 74 -13.20 -0.80 6.27
C ALA A 74 -12.68 -0.93 7.72
N MET A 75 -13.41 -1.65 8.58
CA MET A 75 -13.02 -1.82 9.99
C MET A 75 -11.67 -2.53 10.15
N THR A 76 -11.49 -3.65 9.45
CA THR A 76 -10.25 -4.44 9.53
C THR A 76 -9.07 -3.72 8.90
N GLY A 77 -9.30 -2.92 7.85
CA GLY A 77 -8.31 -2.03 7.26
C GLY A 77 -7.79 -1.01 8.28
N THR A 78 -8.68 -0.34 9.02
CA THR A 78 -8.30 0.61 10.07
C THR A 78 -7.55 -0.05 11.22
N ILE A 79 -8.02 -1.20 11.72
CA ILE A 79 -7.31 -1.94 12.77
C ILE A 79 -5.90 -2.33 12.29
N GLY A 80 -5.79 -2.77 11.05
CA GLY A 80 -4.52 -3.17 10.48
C GLY A 80 -3.53 -2.02 10.34
N ILE A 81 -3.97 -0.78 10.14
CA ILE A 81 -3.08 0.40 10.18
C ILE A 81 -2.38 0.49 11.53
N THR A 82 -3.10 0.28 12.63
CA THR A 82 -2.53 0.28 13.98
C THR A 82 -1.53 -0.84 14.16
N LEU A 83 -1.84 -2.06 13.68
CA LEU A 83 -0.91 -3.19 13.73
C LEU A 83 0.35 -2.93 12.88
N PHE A 84 0.18 -2.34 11.69
CA PHE A 84 1.27 -1.96 10.80
C PHE A 84 2.19 -0.94 11.46
N TYR A 85 1.67 0.19 11.94
CA TYR A 85 2.48 1.22 12.57
C TYR A 85 3.08 0.77 13.90
N GLY A 86 2.37 -0.06 14.68
CA GLY A 86 2.94 -0.67 15.89
C GLY A 86 4.14 -1.55 15.57
N THR A 87 4.04 -2.37 14.52
CA THR A 87 5.15 -3.22 14.07
C THR A 87 6.29 -2.38 13.48
N ALA A 88 5.98 -1.35 12.70
CA ALA A 88 6.97 -0.43 12.14
C ALA A 88 7.73 0.33 13.24
N MET A 89 7.02 0.81 14.27
CA MET A 89 7.63 1.45 15.44
C MET A 89 8.59 0.50 16.16
N MET A 90 8.20 -0.78 16.30
CA MET A 90 9.08 -1.77 16.91
C MET A 90 10.35 -2.00 16.08
N ASN A 91 10.18 -2.10 14.77
CA ASN A 91 11.28 -2.27 13.83
C ASN A 91 12.25 -1.08 13.86
N LEU A 92 11.77 0.15 14.01
CA LEU A 92 12.64 1.32 14.18
C LEU A 92 13.52 1.23 15.43
N ILE A 93 13.01 0.68 16.53
CA ILE A 93 13.79 0.47 17.75
C ILE A 93 14.89 -0.56 17.52
N TRP A 94 14.59 -1.67 16.84
CA TRP A 94 15.61 -2.66 16.46
C TRP A 94 16.69 -2.06 15.56
N GLN A 95 16.29 -1.23 14.60
CA GLN A 95 17.22 -0.52 13.72
C GLN A 95 18.15 0.38 14.54
N HIS A 96 17.63 1.14 15.51
CA HIS A 96 18.45 2.00 16.36
C HIS A 96 19.51 1.22 17.17
N ILE A 97 19.14 0.04 17.69
CA ILE A 97 20.06 -0.87 18.37
C ILE A 97 21.11 -1.42 17.39
N GLY A 98 20.69 -1.73 16.16
CA GLY A 98 21.58 -2.16 15.08
C GLY A 98 22.65 -1.13 14.76
N TRP A 99 22.26 0.12 14.51
CA TRP A 99 23.19 1.22 14.25
C TRP A 99 24.20 1.41 15.39
N ALA A 100 23.73 1.44 16.64
CA ALA A 100 24.61 1.61 17.80
C ALA A 100 25.62 0.46 18.01
N ARG A 101 25.37 -0.73 17.47
CA ARG A 101 26.30 -1.87 17.49
C ARG A 101 27.20 -1.89 16.27
N LEU A 102 26.69 -1.46 15.12
CA LEU A 102 27.45 -1.31 13.89
C LEU A 102 28.58 -0.28 14.07
N ASP A 103 28.32 0.84 14.76
CA ASP A 103 29.33 1.84 15.13
C ASP A 103 30.49 1.27 15.97
N LYS A 104 30.27 0.12 16.61
CA LYS A 104 31.28 -0.60 17.43
C LYS A 104 31.98 -1.72 16.65
N GLY A 105 31.74 -1.83 15.34
CA GLY A 105 32.34 -2.83 14.47
C GLY A 105 31.70 -4.23 14.52
N ASP A 106 30.53 -4.38 15.16
CA ASP A 106 29.77 -5.64 15.11
C ASP A 106 28.92 -5.68 13.84
N PHE A 107 29.38 -6.41 12.82
CA PHE A 107 28.66 -6.58 11.55
C PHE A 107 27.66 -7.75 11.58
N GLU A 108 27.77 -8.68 12.53
CA GLU A 108 26.83 -9.81 12.64
C GLU A 108 25.44 -9.34 13.09
N ILE A 109 25.37 -8.18 13.76
CA ILE A 109 24.10 -7.59 14.18
C ILE A 109 23.21 -7.24 13.00
N VAL A 110 23.77 -6.95 11.81
CA VAL A 110 23.01 -6.54 10.63
C VAL A 110 22.02 -7.63 10.23
N GLY A 111 22.47 -8.87 10.08
CA GLY A 111 21.58 -9.99 9.75
C GLY A 111 20.53 -10.26 10.83
N LYS A 112 20.85 -10.04 12.11
CA LYS A 112 19.91 -10.22 13.22
C LYS A 112 18.83 -9.13 13.25
N VAL A 113 19.21 -7.87 13.02
CA VAL A 113 18.30 -6.71 13.01
C VAL A 113 17.47 -6.65 11.73
N ASP A 114 17.99 -7.18 10.62
CA ASP A 114 17.26 -7.23 9.35
C ASP A 114 16.27 -8.41 9.28
N THR A 115 16.65 -9.58 9.80
CA THR A 115 15.84 -10.80 9.66
C THR A 115 15.16 -11.23 10.96
N LEU A 116 15.92 -11.41 12.05
CA LEU A 116 15.42 -12.09 13.26
C LEU A 116 14.57 -11.18 14.16
N MET A 117 15.03 -9.97 14.45
CA MET A 117 14.33 -9.05 15.37
C MET A 117 12.99 -8.54 14.79
N PRO A 118 12.89 -8.22 13.49
CA PRO A 118 11.61 -7.88 12.87
C PRO A 118 10.63 -9.05 12.89
N LEU A 119 11.12 -10.29 12.74
CA LEU A 119 10.27 -11.48 12.80
C LEU A 119 9.58 -11.64 14.17
N ILE A 120 10.31 -11.37 15.26
CA ILE A 120 9.74 -11.38 16.63
C ILE A 120 8.64 -10.32 16.74
N SER A 121 8.89 -9.11 16.23
CA SER A 121 7.91 -8.02 16.22
C SER A 121 6.67 -8.37 15.43
N HIS A 122 6.84 -8.94 14.23
CA HIS A 122 5.74 -9.42 13.40
C HIS A 122 4.94 -10.51 14.10
N PHE A 123 5.60 -11.43 14.80
CA PHE A 123 4.92 -12.48 15.53
C PHE A 123 4.06 -11.91 16.68
N CYS A 124 4.64 -11.03 17.49
CA CYS A 124 3.97 -10.46 18.66
C CYS A 124 2.90 -9.42 18.32
N LEU A 125 3.15 -8.55 17.34
CA LEU A 125 2.30 -7.39 17.04
C LEU A 125 1.41 -7.58 15.81
N SER A 126 1.68 -8.58 14.95
CA SER A 126 0.81 -8.90 13.82
C SER A 126 0.17 -10.28 13.97
N PHE A 127 0.96 -11.35 14.11
CA PHE A 127 0.41 -12.71 14.11
C PHE A 127 -0.52 -13.00 15.29
N LEU A 128 -0.09 -12.70 16.52
CA LEU A 128 -0.89 -12.92 17.73
C LEU A 128 -2.23 -12.14 17.69
N PRO A 129 -2.23 -10.81 17.46
CA PRO A 129 -3.47 -10.05 17.39
C PRO A 129 -4.41 -10.50 16.26
N VAL A 130 -3.88 -10.77 15.06
CA VAL A 130 -4.67 -11.30 13.93
C VAL A 130 -5.32 -12.63 14.30
N THR A 131 -4.56 -13.55 14.91
CA THR A 131 -5.06 -14.86 15.32
C THR A 131 -6.17 -14.75 16.36
N LEU A 132 -5.98 -13.89 17.38
CA LEU A 132 -6.99 -13.66 18.41
C LEU A 132 -8.25 -13.03 17.84
N LEU A 133 -8.13 -12.03 16.96
CA LEU A 133 -9.28 -11.39 16.30
C LEU A 133 -10.06 -12.38 15.42
N CYS A 134 -9.36 -13.25 14.68
CA CYS A 134 -10.02 -14.31 13.92
C CYS A 134 -10.68 -15.36 14.82
N TYR A 135 -10.08 -15.67 15.98
CA TYR A 135 -10.62 -16.65 16.94
C TYR A 135 -11.88 -16.14 17.66
N PHE A 136 -11.87 -14.89 18.14
CA PHE A 136 -13.01 -14.29 18.84
C PHE A 136 -14.10 -13.74 17.91
N GLY A 137 -13.82 -13.65 16.61
CA GLY A 137 -14.81 -13.34 15.59
C GLY A 137 -15.11 -11.84 15.42
N SER A 138 -16.19 -11.56 14.68
CA SER A 138 -16.58 -10.20 14.27
C SER A 138 -16.87 -9.26 15.45
N GLY A 139 -17.42 -9.77 16.57
CA GLY A 139 -17.68 -8.96 17.77
C GLY A 139 -16.41 -8.40 18.40
N ALA A 140 -15.30 -9.15 18.38
CA ALA A 140 -14.02 -8.66 18.87
C ALA A 140 -13.45 -7.57 17.96
N VAL A 141 -13.57 -7.74 16.64
CA VAL A 141 -13.18 -6.72 15.65
C VAL A 141 -13.95 -5.42 15.88
N GLU A 142 -15.26 -5.50 16.09
CA GLU A 142 -16.10 -4.33 16.36
C GLU A 142 -15.72 -3.65 17.68
N SER A 143 -15.48 -4.43 18.75
CA SER A 143 -15.04 -3.89 20.04
C SER A 143 -13.70 -3.18 19.94
N VAL A 144 -12.70 -3.79 19.29
CA VAL A 144 -11.37 -3.20 19.10
C VAL A 144 -11.46 -1.94 18.24
N PHE A 145 -12.27 -1.98 17.18
CA PHE A 145 -12.53 -0.81 16.34
C PHE A 145 -13.14 0.35 17.14
N LYS A 146 -14.10 0.08 18.04
CA LYS A 146 -14.67 1.08 18.96
C LYS A 146 -13.64 1.59 19.97
N SER A 147 -12.77 0.73 20.50
CA SER A 147 -11.73 1.11 21.46
C SER A 147 -10.58 1.93 20.85
N LEU A 148 -10.40 1.88 19.53
CA LEU A 148 -9.38 2.64 18.81
C LEU A 148 -9.59 4.16 18.84
N ASP A 149 -10.70 4.62 19.44
CA ASP A 149 -11.12 6.01 19.64
C ASP A 149 -10.22 7.05 18.96
N VAL A 150 -10.38 7.14 17.64
CA VAL A 150 -9.70 8.14 16.80
C VAL A 150 -10.13 9.57 17.16
N SER A 151 -11.01 9.75 18.15
CA SER A 151 -11.46 11.06 18.61
C SER A 151 -10.46 11.74 19.56
N VAL A 152 -9.51 11.01 20.15
CA VAL A 152 -8.56 11.56 21.11
C VAL A 152 -7.52 12.46 20.41
N TRP A 153 -7.19 13.60 21.03
CA TRP A 153 -6.45 14.69 20.38
C TRP A 153 -5.05 14.27 19.87
N TYR A 154 -4.33 13.42 20.61
CA TYR A 154 -3.00 12.97 20.19
C TYR A 154 -3.07 11.95 19.04
N VAL A 155 -4.12 11.12 18.98
CA VAL A 155 -4.36 10.21 17.84
C VAL A 155 -4.73 11.02 16.61
N LYS A 156 -5.59 12.05 16.76
CA LYS A 156 -5.90 13.00 15.67
C LYS A 156 -4.66 13.72 15.16
N ALA A 157 -3.79 14.18 16.06
CA ALA A 157 -2.54 14.84 15.68
C ALA A 157 -1.61 13.88 14.92
N LEU A 158 -1.44 12.64 15.41
CA LEU A 158 -0.67 11.60 14.74
C LEU A 158 -1.24 11.25 13.36
N LEU A 159 -2.56 11.11 13.23
CA LEU A 159 -3.23 10.83 11.96
C LEU A 159 -3.15 12.03 11.00
N CYS A 160 -3.20 13.26 11.51
CA CYS A 160 -3.05 14.48 10.72
C CYS A 160 -1.63 14.64 10.17
N VAL A 161 -0.60 14.35 10.96
CA VAL A 161 0.78 14.31 10.45
C VAL A 161 0.97 13.14 9.50
N GLY A 162 0.38 11.98 9.84
CA GLY A 162 0.40 10.78 9.00
C GLY A 162 -0.23 11.00 7.63
N SER A 163 -1.30 11.80 7.52
CA SER A 163 -1.96 12.08 6.24
C SER A 163 -1.14 12.94 5.28
N VAL A 164 -0.05 13.56 5.73
CA VAL A 164 0.89 14.34 4.90
C VAL A 164 2.00 13.46 4.32
N LEU A 165 2.34 12.33 4.96
CA LEU A 165 3.38 11.42 4.48
C LEU A 165 3.17 10.87 3.04
N PRO A 166 1.94 10.65 2.52
CA PRO A 166 1.74 10.27 1.13
C PRO A 166 2.18 11.37 0.16
N ALA A 167 1.98 12.65 0.53
CA ALA A 167 2.44 13.78 -0.27
C ALA A 167 3.98 13.85 -0.31
N VAL A 168 4.64 13.56 0.82
CA VAL A 168 6.10 13.44 0.88
C VAL A 168 6.58 12.28 0.00
N GLY A 169 5.90 11.14 0.03
CA GLY A 169 6.20 10.00 -0.83
C GLY A 169 6.11 10.33 -2.32
N ILE A 170 5.04 11.01 -2.75
CA ILE A 170 4.90 11.47 -4.14
C ILE A 170 6.01 12.48 -4.49
N ALA A 171 6.38 13.38 -3.58
CA ALA A 171 7.46 14.34 -3.81
C ALA A 171 8.83 13.65 -3.98
N ILE A 172 9.12 12.60 -3.21
CA ILE A 172 10.36 11.80 -3.35
C ILE A 172 10.37 11.08 -4.71
N LEU A 173 9.26 10.47 -5.11
CA LEU A 173 9.14 9.82 -6.42
C LEU A 173 9.27 10.81 -7.57
N LEU A 174 8.68 12.00 -7.44
CA LEU A 174 8.85 13.07 -8.42
C LEU A 174 10.31 13.49 -8.53
N LYS A 175 11.00 13.66 -7.40
CA LYS A 175 12.43 13.99 -7.38
C LYS A 175 13.26 12.92 -8.10
N SER A 176 12.90 11.64 -8.00
CA SER A 176 13.65 10.56 -8.67
C SER A 176 13.30 10.37 -10.15
N VAL A 177 12.13 10.83 -10.61
CA VAL A 177 11.65 10.64 -11.99
C VAL A 177 11.88 11.87 -12.87
N VAL A 178 11.85 13.07 -12.28
CA VAL A 178 12.02 14.34 -12.99
C VAL A 178 13.50 14.60 -13.21
N ASN A 179 13.94 14.46 -14.46
CA ASN A 179 15.31 14.81 -14.87
C ASN A 179 15.39 16.27 -15.34
N LYS A 180 14.30 16.81 -15.89
CA LYS A 180 14.21 18.19 -16.36
C LYS A 180 12.97 18.88 -15.82
N THR A 181 13.06 20.18 -15.55
CA THR A 181 11.90 20.98 -15.10
C THR A 181 10.70 20.90 -16.05
N SER A 182 10.94 20.62 -17.34
CA SER A 182 9.89 20.37 -18.33
C SER A 182 9.06 19.12 -18.06
N ASP A 183 9.60 18.12 -17.37
CA ASP A 183 8.91 16.85 -17.09
C ASP A 183 7.79 17.05 -16.07
N LEU A 184 7.89 18.09 -15.23
CA LEU A 184 6.79 18.52 -14.35
C LEU A 184 5.54 18.95 -15.11
N ILE A 185 5.67 19.40 -16.37
CA ILE A 185 4.53 19.77 -17.20
C ILE A 185 3.70 18.53 -17.53
N PHE A 186 4.34 17.41 -17.89
CA PHE A 186 3.64 16.14 -18.13
C PHE A 186 2.99 15.59 -16.85
N PHE A 187 3.66 15.74 -15.71
CA PHE A 187 3.10 15.36 -14.42
C PHE A 187 1.85 16.20 -14.07
N LEU A 188 1.93 17.53 -14.16
CA LEU A 188 0.81 18.44 -13.90
C LEU A 188 -0.37 18.18 -14.85
N LEU A 189 -0.07 17.96 -16.14
CA LEU A 189 -1.09 17.61 -17.13
C LEU A 189 -1.80 16.31 -16.76
N GLY A 190 -1.05 15.25 -16.45
CA GLY A 190 -1.60 13.97 -16.03
C GLY A 190 -2.42 14.08 -14.74
N PHE A 191 -1.96 14.87 -13.77
CA PHE A 191 -2.64 15.10 -12.50
C PHE A 191 -3.98 15.81 -12.70
N VAL A 192 -3.99 16.92 -13.44
CA VAL A 192 -5.23 17.67 -13.74
C VAL A 192 -6.20 16.81 -14.56
N LEU A 193 -5.69 16.06 -15.54
CA LEU A 193 -6.51 15.18 -16.38
C LEU A 193 -7.14 14.04 -15.56
N ALA A 194 -6.37 13.39 -14.68
CA ALA A 194 -6.88 12.36 -13.79
C ALA A 194 -7.95 12.89 -12.84
N ALA A 195 -7.75 14.08 -12.26
CA ALA A 195 -8.69 14.72 -11.35
C ALA A 195 -9.97 15.21 -12.06
N ALA A 196 -9.85 15.85 -13.23
CA ALA A 196 -10.98 16.41 -13.97
C ALA A 196 -11.90 15.34 -14.56
N MET A 197 -11.34 14.21 -15.00
CA MET A 197 -12.10 13.12 -15.61
C MET A 197 -12.46 12.00 -14.62
N GLY A 198 -12.02 12.09 -13.36
CA GLY A 198 -12.23 11.04 -12.36
C GLY A 198 -11.64 9.69 -12.77
N LEU A 199 -10.47 9.70 -13.42
CA LEU A 199 -9.86 8.47 -13.92
C LEU A 199 -9.44 7.58 -12.75
N THR A 200 -9.75 6.28 -12.87
CA THR A 200 -9.18 5.27 -11.98
C THR A 200 -7.66 5.16 -12.19
N LEU A 201 -6.91 4.65 -11.21
CA LEU A 201 -5.46 4.42 -11.35
C LEU A 201 -5.13 3.58 -12.59
N LEU A 202 -5.96 2.57 -12.88
CA LEU A 202 -5.84 1.74 -14.07
C LEU A 202 -6.02 2.56 -15.36
N ALA A 203 -7.08 3.37 -15.45
CA ALA A 203 -7.33 4.21 -16.61
C ALA A 203 -6.22 5.25 -16.80
N ALA A 204 -5.77 5.89 -15.72
CA ALA A 204 -4.66 6.84 -15.75
C ALA A 204 -3.35 6.18 -16.22
N THR A 205 -3.09 4.92 -15.84
CA THR A 205 -1.91 4.16 -16.28
C THR A 205 -1.97 3.85 -17.77
N VAL A 206 -3.13 3.45 -18.30
CA VAL A 206 -3.30 3.19 -19.73
C VAL A 206 -3.10 4.48 -20.53
N VAL A 207 -3.72 5.59 -20.11
CA VAL A 207 -3.55 6.90 -20.77
C VAL A 207 -2.09 7.35 -20.73
N GLY A 208 -1.46 7.30 -19.56
CA GLY A 208 -0.04 7.63 -19.40
C GLY A 208 0.87 6.74 -20.24
N GLY A 209 0.57 5.45 -20.34
CA GLY A 209 1.30 4.50 -21.17
C GLY A 209 1.26 4.85 -22.67
N VAL A 210 0.12 5.31 -23.18
CA VAL A 210 0.00 5.78 -24.57
C VAL A 210 0.88 7.02 -24.80
N PHE A 211 0.83 8.01 -23.90
CA PHE A 211 1.70 9.19 -24.00
C PHE A 211 3.19 8.83 -23.90
N ALA A 212 3.55 7.88 -23.03
CA ALA A 212 4.92 7.39 -22.91
C ALA A 212 5.40 6.72 -24.20
N LEU A 213 4.58 5.86 -24.81
CA LEU A 213 4.91 5.20 -26.08
C LEU A 213 5.07 6.21 -27.22
N LEU A 214 4.20 7.22 -27.31
CA LEU A 214 4.34 8.29 -28.30
C LEU A 214 5.63 9.09 -28.11
N ASN A 215 5.95 9.47 -26.87
CA ASN A 215 7.17 10.19 -26.56
C ASN A 215 8.43 9.35 -26.84
N TYR A 216 8.39 8.05 -26.53
CA TYR A 216 9.44 7.10 -26.86
C TYR A 216 9.66 7.01 -28.38
N GLN A 217 8.60 6.81 -29.17
CA GLN A 217 8.69 6.76 -30.63
C GLN A 217 9.26 8.06 -31.21
N MET A 218 8.81 9.22 -30.75
CA MET A 218 9.35 10.52 -31.19
C MET A 218 10.84 10.68 -30.84
N THR A 219 11.27 10.19 -29.68
CA THR A 219 12.67 10.26 -29.24
C THR A 219 13.54 9.33 -30.07
N MET A 220 13.09 8.11 -30.33
CA MET A 220 13.79 7.15 -31.20
C MET A 220 13.93 7.68 -32.63
N ILE A 221 12.89 8.28 -33.20
CA ILE A 221 12.94 8.90 -34.53
C ILE A 221 13.98 10.03 -34.59
N LYS A 222 14.08 10.87 -33.54
CA LYS A 222 15.10 11.93 -33.47
C LYS A 222 16.52 11.36 -33.39
N ILE A 223 16.71 10.28 -32.66
CA ILE A 223 18.01 9.60 -32.55
C ILE A 223 18.42 9.01 -33.90
N ASP A 224 17.50 8.34 -34.61
CA ASP A 224 17.77 7.74 -35.90
C ASP A 224 17.97 8.80 -37.01
N ALA A 225 17.23 9.91 -36.95
CA ALA A 225 17.43 11.05 -37.85
C ALA A 225 18.81 11.72 -37.67
N ASN A 226 19.32 11.80 -36.43
CA ASN A 226 20.64 12.36 -36.14
C ASN A 226 21.81 11.43 -36.54
N LYS A 227 21.60 10.11 -36.60
CA LYS A 227 22.62 9.18 -37.11
C LYS A 227 22.87 9.31 -38.62
N GLY A 228 21.94 9.90 -39.37
CA GLY A 228 22.07 10.14 -40.82
C GLY A 228 22.72 11.47 -41.21
N GLY A 229 22.91 12.40 -40.26
CA GLY A 229 23.50 13.72 -40.51
C GLY A 229 24.82 13.88 -39.75
N GLY A 230 25.95 13.76 -40.44
CA GLY A 230 27.28 13.91 -39.85
C GLY A 230 27.50 15.29 -39.24
N ALA A 231 27.30 15.42 -37.93
CA ALA A 231 27.92 16.42 -37.08
C ALA A 231 27.98 15.88 -35.65
N ALA A 232 29.18 15.61 -35.15
CA ALA A 232 29.41 15.23 -33.77
C ALA A 232 28.98 16.37 -32.85
N VAL A 233 28.01 16.11 -31.98
CA VAL A 233 27.75 16.94 -30.81
C VAL A 233 27.96 16.03 -29.60
N VAL A 234 28.88 16.46 -28.75
CA VAL A 234 29.15 15.91 -27.43
C VAL A 234 27.81 15.76 -26.70
N ILE A 235 27.42 14.52 -26.44
CA ILE A 235 26.40 14.24 -25.44
C ILE A 235 27.13 14.48 -24.14
N ASP A 236 26.87 15.61 -23.48
CA ASP A 236 27.19 15.77 -22.07
C ASP A 236 26.40 14.69 -21.32
N GLU A 237 27.06 13.53 -21.15
CA GLU A 237 26.86 12.66 -20.02
C GLU A 237 27.35 13.43 -18.78
N GLU A 238 26.59 14.43 -18.33
CA GLU A 238 26.62 14.76 -16.92
C GLU A 238 25.84 13.64 -16.20
N GLU A 239 26.59 12.56 -15.91
CA GLU A 239 26.47 11.88 -14.64
C GLU A 239 26.39 12.95 -13.55
N ASP A 240 25.29 13.02 -12.82
CA ASP A 240 25.36 13.38 -11.42
C ASP A 240 24.26 12.69 -10.63
N ILE A 241 24.71 12.20 -9.48
CA ILE A 241 24.16 11.24 -8.53
C ILE A 241 22.86 11.71 -7.86
#